data_AF-R6HBC4-F1
#
_entry.id   AF-R6HBC4-F1
#
_cell.length_a   1.000
_cell.length_b   1.000
_cell.length_c   1.000
_cell.angle_alpha   90.00
_cell.angle_beta   90.00
_cell.angle_gamma   90.00
#
_symmetry.space_group_name_H-M   'P 1'
#
loop_
_entity.id
_entity.type
_entity.pdbx_description
1 polymer ?
#
loop_
_entity_poly.entity_id
_entity_poly.type
_entity_poly.pdbx_seq_one_letter_code
_entity_poly.pdbx_strand_id
1 'polypeptide(L)'
;MNTGKGIAYNLDSRVYGASSFKGPYAAFLCQHLGDNDASYPSGSEAAGSGVSSSIYSLMQPMILYSDNSAFNSLRNTYDSAGFAEWLNSCGVDSEIMHDTHFPRYSARESALLWLHAYQYLKTNTPTAQNLASLYEQTNVSFIRSGVSDDAEVEAVLNKAGWCSGSERFTGLCDAGLIKCTDGTTYLMSTMTNSPDGGLYTVRLANLASTLFECRDVLE
;
A
#
# COMPACT_ATOMS: atom_id res chain seq x y z
N MET A 1 -1.95 -13.87 -6.96
CA MET A 1 -2.23 -13.18 -8.26
C MET A 1 -2.03 -14.08 -9.49
N ASN A 2 -2.19 -15.40 -9.36
CA ASN A 2 -1.65 -16.36 -10.34
C ASN A 2 -2.60 -16.66 -11.51
N THR A 3 -3.90 -16.40 -11.35
CA THR A 3 -4.93 -16.68 -12.37
C THR A 3 -5.34 -15.43 -13.15
N GLY A 4 -5.06 -14.24 -12.64
CA GLY A 4 -5.55 -12.97 -13.19
C GLY A 4 -7.06 -12.72 -13.01
N LYS A 5 -7.78 -13.65 -12.40
CA LYS A 5 -9.22 -13.52 -12.09
C LYS A 5 -9.41 -12.54 -10.92
N GLY A 6 -10.48 -11.76 -10.97
CA GLY A 6 -10.80 -10.79 -9.92
C GLY A 6 -12.20 -10.21 -10.04
N ILE A 7 -12.65 -9.59 -8.96
CA ILE A 7 -13.91 -8.84 -8.88
C ILE A 7 -13.56 -7.35 -8.94
N ALA A 8 -14.29 -6.60 -9.76
CA ALA A 8 -14.02 -5.19 -10.00
C ALA A 8 -15.31 -4.39 -10.10
N TYR A 9 -15.31 -3.21 -9.48
CA TYR A 9 -16.39 -2.24 -9.59
C TYR A 9 -15.85 -0.81 -9.55
N ASN A 10 -16.37 0.06 -10.42
CA ASN A 10 -16.02 1.47 -10.52
C ASN A 10 -14.51 1.77 -10.48
N LEU A 11 -13.73 1.00 -11.25
CA LEU A 11 -12.27 0.96 -11.12
C LEU A 11 -11.56 2.29 -11.38
N ASP A 12 -12.13 3.13 -12.24
CA ASP A 12 -11.44 4.28 -12.83
C ASP A 12 -11.83 5.62 -12.20
N SER A 13 -12.79 5.61 -11.26
CA SER A 13 -13.14 6.82 -10.50
C SER A 13 -12.04 7.14 -9.48
N ARG A 14 -11.39 8.30 -9.62
CA ARG A 14 -10.42 8.80 -8.63
C ARG A 14 -11.12 9.40 -7.41
N VAL A 15 -10.71 8.97 -6.22
CA VAL A 15 -11.17 9.49 -4.92
C VAL A 15 -9.97 9.91 -4.07
N TYR A 16 -10.17 10.67 -3.00
CA TYR A 16 -9.07 11.08 -2.13
C TYR A 16 -8.51 9.87 -1.38
N GLY A 17 -7.29 9.47 -1.71
CA GLY A 17 -6.69 8.28 -1.09
C GLY A 17 -6.27 8.49 0.36
N ALA A 18 -6.14 9.75 0.80
CA ALA A 18 -5.60 10.06 2.11
C ALA A 18 -4.30 9.26 2.36
N SER A 19 -4.14 8.68 3.56
CA SER A 19 -2.92 7.98 3.94
C SER A 19 -2.65 6.63 3.25
N SER A 20 -3.56 6.10 2.40
CA SER A 20 -3.33 4.81 1.74
C SER A 20 -2.15 4.86 0.76
N PHE A 21 -1.85 6.04 0.21
CA PHE A 21 -0.74 6.24 -0.72
C PHE A 21 0.65 6.06 -0.09
N LYS A 22 0.74 6.16 1.25
CA LYS A 22 2.00 5.94 1.99
C LYS A 22 2.57 4.53 1.80
N GLY A 23 1.71 3.55 1.58
CA GLY A 23 2.12 2.17 1.30
C GLY A 23 2.93 2.11 0.01
N PRO A 24 2.31 2.35 -1.16
CA PRO A 24 3.03 2.45 -2.44
C PRO A 24 4.30 3.30 -2.38
N TYR A 25 4.26 4.45 -1.67
CA TYR A 25 5.44 5.29 -1.52
C TYR A 25 6.59 4.61 -0.75
N ALA A 26 6.31 3.84 0.31
CA ALA A 26 7.34 3.06 1.00
C ALA A 26 7.92 1.95 0.10
N ALA A 27 7.10 1.33 -0.75
CA ALA A 27 7.58 0.37 -1.75
C ALA A 27 8.55 1.03 -2.73
N PHE A 28 8.23 2.24 -3.23
CA PHE A 28 9.14 3.05 -4.02
C PHE A 28 10.47 3.30 -3.29
N LEU A 29 10.44 3.82 -2.06
CA LEU A 29 11.67 4.11 -1.30
C LEU A 29 12.53 2.87 -1.12
N CYS A 30 11.93 1.74 -0.74
CA CYS A 30 12.65 0.49 -0.53
C CYS A 30 13.23 -0.08 -1.83
N GLN A 31 12.43 -0.14 -2.89
CA GLN A 31 12.84 -0.74 -4.15
C GLN A 31 13.84 0.15 -4.90
N HIS A 32 13.60 1.46 -4.95
CA HIS A 32 14.36 2.39 -5.77
C HIS A 32 15.55 2.99 -5.04
N LEU A 33 15.43 3.26 -3.73
CA LEU A 33 16.48 3.91 -2.93
C LEU A 33 17.08 2.99 -1.86
N GLY A 34 16.50 1.82 -1.60
CA GLY A 34 17.13 0.81 -0.77
C GLY A 34 17.94 -0.13 -1.65
N ASP A 35 17.25 -1.04 -2.32
CA ASP A 35 17.88 -2.14 -3.06
C ASP A 35 18.66 -1.71 -4.31
N ASN A 36 18.43 -0.51 -4.83
CA ASN A 36 19.15 0.05 -5.98
C ASN A 36 20.16 1.16 -5.59
N ASP A 37 20.35 1.45 -4.30
CA ASP A 37 21.28 2.50 -3.87
C ASP A 37 22.72 1.98 -3.76
N ALA A 38 23.56 2.43 -4.70
CA ALA A 38 24.99 2.14 -4.76
C ALA A 38 25.84 2.97 -3.76
N SER A 39 25.25 3.91 -3.02
CA SER A 39 25.96 4.81 -2.09
C SER A 39 26.17 4.24 -0.69
N TYR A 40 25.60 3.07 -0.38
CA TYR A 40 25.86 2.31 0.84
C TYR A 40 26.99 1.30 0.63
N PRO A 41 27.92 1.11 1.59
CA PRO A 41 29.12 0.30 1.37
C PRO A 41 28.76 -1.15 1.02
N SER A 42 29.11 -1.53 -0.21
CA SER A 42 29.12 -2.90 -0.69
C SER A 42 30.24 -3.66 0.04
N GLY A 43 29.87 -4.59 0.93
CA GLY A 43 30.87 -5.38 1.64
C GLY A 43 30.43 -6.19 2.87
N SER A 44 29.19 -6.09 3.35
CA SER A 44 28.67 -7.08 4.31
C SER A 44 28.08 -8.27 3.54
N GLU A 45 28.54 -9.49 3.83
CA GLU A 45 28.17 -10.72 3.09
C GLU A 45 26.72 -11.21 3.25
N ALA A 46 25.79 -10.31 3.57
CA ALA A 46 24.36 -10.51 3.47
C ALA A 46 23.67 -9.15 3.28
N ALA A 47 22.57 -9.13 2.53
CA ALA A 47 21.61 -8.03 2.38
C ALA A 47 21.90 -6.96 1.30
N GLY A 48 20.85 -6.61 0.54
CA GLY A 48 20.76 -5.29 -0.07
C GLY A 48 20.98 -4.22 1.00
N SER A 49 21.51 -3.07 0.60
CA SER A 49 21.96 -1.98 1.47
C SER A 49 20.92 -1.48 2.48
N GLY A 50 19.65 -1.85 2.31
CA GLY A 50 18.55 -1.31 3.08
C GLY A 50 18.29 0.13 2.68
N VAL A 51 17.15 0.67 3.08
CA VAL A 51 17.01 2.13 3.07
C VAL A 51 17.93 2.73 4.15
N SER A 52 18.52 3.89 3.88
CA SER A 52 19.36 4.59 4.86
C SER A 52 18.63 4.82 6.19
N SER A 53 19.37 4.96 7.29
CA SER A 53 18.78 5.18 8.63
C SER A 53 17.85 6.40 8.69
N SER A 54 18.13 7.46 7.91
CA SER A 54 17.26 8.63 7.81
C SER A 54 15.93 8.28 7.17
N ILE A 55 15.94 7.56 6.04
CA ILE A 55 14.71 7.08 5.38
C ILE A 55 13.94 6.16 6.33
N TYR A 56 14.62 5.17 6.92
CA TYR A 56 13.98 4.19 7.80
C TYR A 56 13.29 4.84 9.00
N SER A 57 13.95 5.82 9.64
CA SER A 57 13.42 6.54 10.81
C SER A 57 12.12 7.29 10.55
N LEU A 58 11.87 7.68 9.29
CA LEU A 58 10.64 8.34 8.85
C LEU A 58 9.62 7.31 8.30
N MET A 59 10.10 6.31 7.58
CA MET A 59 9.27 5.29 6.95
C MET A 59 8.53 4.42 7.98
N GLN A 60 9.20 4.02 9.07
CA GLN A 60 8.59 3.20 10.11
C GLN A 60 7.34 3.85 10.74
N PRO A 61 7.40 5.08 11.31
CA PRO A 61 6.20 5.74 11.84
C PRO A 61 5.18 6.12 10.74
N MET A 62 5.64 6.40 9.52
CA MET A 62 4.75 6.63 8.37
C MET A 62 3.88 5.40 8.06
N ILE A 63 4.43 4.19 8.11
CA ILE A 63 3.68 2.97 7.81
C ILE A 63 2.86 2.51 9.01
N LEU A 64 3.48 2.36 10.18
CA LEU A 64 2.83 1.80 11.37
C LEU A 64 1.72 2.71 11.91
N TYR A 65 2.03 4.01 12.05
CA TYR A 65 1.17 4.98 12.73
C TYR A 65 0.55 6.01 11.79
N SER A 66 0.81 5.89 10.48
CA SER A 66 0.32 6.84 9.49
C SER A 66 0.81 8.27 9.74
N ASP A 67 2.05 8.46 10.20
CA ASP A 67 2.61 9.79 10.48
C ASP A 67 2.66 10.66 9.20
N ASN A 68 1.96 11.81 9.23
CA ASN A 68 1.88 12.76 8.11
C ASN A 68 3.15 13.61 7.98
N SER A 69 3.79 13.96 9.09
CA SER A 69 5.01 14.77 9.09
C SER A 69 6.17 13.97 8.49
N ALA A 70 6.31 12.71 8.87
CA ALA A 70 7.29 11.81 8.31
C ALA A 70 7.09 11.60 6.81
N PHE A 71 5.84 11.38 6.38
CA PHE A 71 5.51 11.25 4.97
C PHE A 71 5.81 12.52 4.16
N ASN A 72 5.43 13.70 4.69
CA ASN A 72 5.72 14.97 4.03
C ASN A 72 7.23 15.20 3.89
N SER A 73 8.02 14.88 4.92
CA SER A 73 9.48 15.00 4.87
C SER A 73 10.10 14.09 3.80
N LEU A 74 9.62 12.84 3.72
CA LEU A 74 10.07 11.89 2.69
C LEU A 74 9.72 12.37 1.28
N ARG A 75 8.45 12.73 1.04
CA ARG A 75 7.96 13.33 -0.22
C ARG A 75 8.80 14.54 -0.66
N ASN A 76 8.96 15.51 0.24
CA ASN A 76 9.74 16.72 -0.02
C ASN A 76 11.20 16.45 -0.41
N THR A 77 11.76 15.35 0.08
CA THR A 77 13.18 15.01 -0.12
C THR A 77 13.39 14.10 -1.33
N TYR A 78 12.47 13.17 -1.58
CA TYR A 78 12.70 12.03 -2.49
C TYR A 78 11.74 11.96 -3.68
N ASP A 79 10.75 12.85 -3.82
CA ASP A 79 9.87 12.87 -5.01
C ASP A 79 10.67 13.04 -6.32
N SER A 80 11.75 13.84 -6.30
CA SER A 80 12.63 14.03 -7.46
C SER A 80 13.64 12.89 -7.68
N ALA A 81 13.69 11.91 -6.78
CA ALA A 81 14.62 10.77 -6.83
C ALA A 81 13.99 9.57 -7.57
N GLY A 82 13.38 9.82 -8.74
CA GLY A 82 12.85 8.75 -9.60
C GLY A 82 11.40 8.33 -9.33
N PHE A 83 10.64 9.08 -8.52
CA PHE A 83 9.28 8.66 -8.16
C PHE A 83 8.31 8.68 -9.34
N ALA A 84 8.45 9.66 -10.26
CA ALA A 84 7.64 9.74 -11.47
C ALA A 84 7.87 8.52 -12.39
N GLU A 85 9.14 8.14 -12.59
CA GLU A 85 9.53 6.97 -13.36
C GLU A 85 9.00 5.68 -12.72
N TRP A 86 9.06 5.59 -11.38
CA TRP A 86 8.51 4.46 -10.65
C TRP A 86 6.99 4.34 -10.83
N LEU A 87 6.24 5.45 -10.73
CA LEU A 87 4.78 5.46 -10.99
C LEU A 87 4.46 5.00 -12.42
N ASN A 88 5.17 5.54 -13.41
CA ASN A 88 4.98 5.15 -14.81
C ASN A 88 5.33 3.67 -15.04
N SER A 89 6.34 3.13 -14.34
CA SER A 89 6.68 1.70 -14.40
C SER A 89 5.59 0.79 -13.80
N CYS A 90 4.78 1.32 -12.88
CA CYS A 90 3.59 0.64 -12.37
C CYS A 90 2.41 0.70 -13.35
N GLY A 91 2.51 1.45 -14.44
CA GLY A 91 1.39 1.74 -15.34
C GLY A 91 0.43 2.81 -14.81
N VAL A 92 0.89 3.66 -13.89
CA VAL A 92 0.13 4.77 -13.31
C VAL A 92 0.70 6.09 -13.82
N ASP A 93 -0.18 6.97 -14.30
CA ASP A 93 0.20 8.31 -14.75
C ASP A 93 0.86 9.09 -13.60
N SER A 94 2.12 9.48 -13.78
CA SER A 94 2.90 10.18 -12.76
C SER A 94 2.29 11.52 -12.33
N GLU A 95 1.39 12.12 -13.12
CA GLU A 95 0.71 13.38 -12.75
C GLU A 95 -0.01 13.31 -11.40
N ILE A 96 -0.39 12.10 -10.92
CA ILE A 96 -1.00 11.96 -9.59
C ILE A 96 -0.10 12.51 -8.48
N MET A 97 1.23 12.45 -8.61
CA MET A 97 2.16 12.94 -7.59
C MET A 97 2.05 14.45 -7.36
N HIS A 98 1.49 15.19 -8.33
CA HIS A 98 1.34 16.64 -8.31
C HIS A 98 -0.03 17.13 -7.78
N ASP A 99 -1.02 16.26 -7.53
CA ASP A 99 -2.32 16.69 -6.97
C ASP A 99 -2.15 17.26 -5.55
N THR A 100 -1.66 16.42 -4.63
CA THR A 100 -1.16 16.80 -3.30
C THR A 100 -0.17 15.73 -2.83
N HIS A 101 0.35 15.84 -1.60
CA HIS A 101 1.07 14.72 -0.98
C HIS A 101 0.22 13.44 -0.84
N PHE A 102 -1.11 13.60 -0.73
CA PHE A 102 -2.09 12.53 -0.62
C PHE A 102 -2.99 12.57 -1.87
N PRO A 103 -2.56 11.98 -2.98
CA PRO A 103 -3.23 12.18 -4.25
C PRO A 103 -4.64 11.60 -4.26
N ARG A 104 -5.48 12.13 -5.15
CA ARG A 104 -6.68 11.41 -5.60
C ARG A 104 -6.28 10.39 -6.66
N TYR A 105 -6.62 9.13 -6.43
CA TYR A 105 -6.32 8.03 -7.35
C TYR A 105 -7.41 6.96 -7.30
N SER A 106 -7.48 6.15 -8.34
CA SER A 106 -8.55 5.17 -8.57
C SER A 106 -8.25 3.82 -7.95
N ALA A 107 -9.25 2.94 -7.87
CA ALA A 107 -9.05 1.55 -7.44
C ALA A 107 -8.12 0.80 -8.40
N ARG A 108 -8.16 1.10 -9.72
CA ARG A 108 -7.21 0.54 -10.69
C ARG A 108 -5.78 0.97 -10.40
N GLU A 109 -5.56 2.27 -10.24
CA GLU A 109 -4.22 2.83 -9.96
C GLU A 109 -3.68 2.25 -8.64
N SER A 110 -4.52 2.19 -7.60
CA SER A 110 -4.19 1.55 -6.33
C SER A 110 -3.79 0.08 -6.49
N ALA A 111 -4.56 -0.70 -7.25
CA ALA A 111 -4.26 -2.10 -7.50
C ALA A 111 -2.96 -2.31 -8.30
N LEU A 112 -2.68 -1.44 -9.28
CA LEU A 112 -1.42 -1.48 -10.03
C LEU A 112 -0.20 -1.21 -9.13
N LEU A 113 -0.29 -0.18 -8.28
CA LEU A 113 0.76 0.15 -7.32
C LEU A 113 1.01 -1.00 -6.34
N TRP A 114 -0.05 -1.60 -5.80
CA TRP A 114 0.07 -2.75 -4.89
C TRP A 114 0.51 -4.04 -5.58
N LEU A 115 0.21 -4.22 -6.87
CA LEU A 115 0.75 -5.31 -7.68
C LEU A 115 2.26 -5.14 -7.87
N HIS A 116 2.72 -3.93 -8.16
CA HIS A 116 4.15 -3.65 -8.23
C HIS A 116 4.83 -3.86 -6.87
N ALA A 117 4.21 -3.39 -5.78
CA ALA A 117 4.69 -3.65 -4.42
C ALA A 117 4.75 -5.15 -4.13
N TYR A 118 3.73 -5.95 -4.50
CA TYR A 118 3.76 -7.41 -4.35
C TYR A 118 4.92 -8.06 -5.11
N GLN A 119 5.15 -7.66 -6.36
CA GLN A 119 6.27 -8.15 -7.15
C GLN A 119 7.61 -7.84 -6.48
N TYR A 120 7.75 -6.63 -5.93
CA TYR A 120 8.92 -6.25 -5.15
C TYR A 120 9.06 -7.09 -3.87
N LEU A 121 7.99 -7.27 -3.09
CA LEU A 121 8.03 -8.06 -1.85
C LEU A 121 8.44 -9.52 -2.11
N LYS A 122 8.12 -10.06 -3.30
CA LYS A 122 8.53 -11.41 -3.72
C LYS A 122 10.03 -11.57 -4.01
N THR A 123 10.79 -10.49 -4.20
CA THR A 123 12.25 -10.58 -4.37
C THR A 123 12.93 -11.09 -3.09
N ASN A 124 12.25 -10.95 -1.95
CA ASN A 124 12.67 -11.44 -0.65
C ASN A 124 14.05 -10.91 -0.21
N THR A 125 14.46 -9.73 -0.70
CA THR A 125 15.62 -9.01 -0.16
C THR A 125 15.36 -8.63 1.29
N PRO A 126 16.39 -8.40 2.11
CA PRO A 126 16.16 -7.96 3.49
C PRO A 126 15.37 -6.65 3.61
N THR A 127 15.53 -5.72 2.65
CA THR A 127 14.72 -4.50 2.56
C THR A 127 13.25 -4.82 2.30
N ALA A 128 12.97 -5.73 1.35
CA ALA A 128 11.61 -6.18 1.05
C ALA A 128 10.97 -6.92 2.24
N GLN A 129 11.72 -7.78 2.94
CA GLN A 129 11.25 -8.49 4.13
C GLN A 129 10.91 -7.52 5.26
N ASN A 130 11.74 -6.50 5.49
CA ASN A 130 11.45 -5.46 6.47
C ASN A 130 10.17 -4.69 6.12
N LEU A 131 10.03 -4.26 4.86
CA LEU A 131 8.81 -3.58 4.42
C LEU A 131 7.55 -4.45 4.56
N ALA A 132 7.63 -5.73 4.21
CA ALA A 132 6.55 -6.69 4.44
C ALA A 132 6.17 -6.74 5.93
N SER A 133 7.16 -6.84 6.82
CA SER A 133 6.94 -6.84 8.27
C SER A 133 6.24 -5.56 8.76
N LEU A 134 6.58 -4.39 8.21
CA LEU A 134 5.89 -3.14 8.54
C LEU A 134 4.43 -3.15 8.08
N TYR A 135 4.15 -3.64 6.88
CA TYR A 135 2.77 -3.76 6.37
C TYR A 135 1.91 -4.71 7.18
N GLU A 136 2.48 -5.80 7.70
CA GLU A 136 1.78 -6.73 8.61
C GLU A 136 1.43 -6.06 9.95
N GLN A 137 2.12 -4.98 10.33
CA GLN A 137 2.00 -4.35 11.65
C GLN A 137 1.31 -2.98 11.66
N THR A 138 0.71 -2.53 10.55
CA THR A 138 -0.01 -1.24 10.55
C THR A 138 -1.12 -1.20 11.59
N ASN A 139 -1.25 -0.09 12.32
CA ASN A 139 -2.26 0.08 13.37
C ASN A 139 -3.71 0.08 12.85
N VAL A 140 -3.91 0.41 11.57
CA VAL A 140 -5.24 0.53 10.97
C VAL A 140 -5.28 -0.24 9.67
N SER A 141 -6.24 -1.18 9.60
CA SER A 141 -6.62 -1.87 8.38
C SER A 141 -8.10 -2.25 8.43
N PHE A 142 -8.85 -1.75 7.45
CA PHE A 142 -10.24 -2.12 7.27
C PHE A 142 -10.35 -3.49 6.59
N ILE A 143 -9.39 -3.85 5.73
CA ILE A 143 -9.29 -5.19 5.14
C ILE A 143 -9.10 -6.22 6.25
N ARG A 144 -8.06 -6.05 7.09
CA ARG A 144 -7.76 -6.94 8.21
C ARG A 144 -8.95 -7.09 9.16
N SER A 145 -9.60 -5.97 9.50
CA SER A 145 -10.80 -5.99 10.35
C SER A 145 -11.95 -6.81 9.75
N GLY A 146 -12.01 -6.96 8.42
CA GLY A 146 -13.03 -7.75 7.74
C GLY A 146 -12.69 -9.23 7.53
N VAL A 147 -11.40 -9.58 7.46
CA VAL A 147 -10.97 -10.93 7.04
C VAL A 147 -10.23 -11.73 8.11
N SER A 148 -9.82 -11.12 9.23
CA SER A 148 -9.00 -11.81 10.24
C SER A 148 -9.69 -12.96 10.98
N ASP A 149 -11.02 -13.07 10.91
CA ASP A 149 -11.75 -14.20 11.50
C ASP A 149 -11.82 -15.42 10.54
N ASP A 150 -11.43 -15.26 9.28
CA ASP A 150 -11.34 -16.36 8.32
C ASP A 150 -10.07 -17.19 8.59
N ALA A 151 -10.25 -18.48 8.86
CA ALA A 151 -9.17 -19.39 9.22
C ALA A 151 -8.13 -19.61 8.11
N GLU A 152 -8.46 -19.26 6.86
CA GLU A 152 -7.52 -19.34 5.74
C GLU A 152 -6.56 -18.16 5.70
N VAL A 153 -6.85 -17.06 6.40
CA VAL A 153 -6.00 -15.86 6.39
C VAL A 153 -4.83 -16.01 7.35
N GLU A 154 -3.61 -16.02 6.80
CA GLU A 154 -2.37 -16.02 7.55
C GLU A 154 -1.97 -14.61 8.00
N ALA A 155 -2.00 -13.65 7.07
CA ALA A 155 -1.58 -12.28 7.33
C ALA A 155 -2.20 -11.28 6.34
N VAL A 156 -2.34 -10.03 6.78
CA VAL A 156 -2.77 -8.91 5.95
C VAL A 156 -1.69 -7.84 5.94
N LEU A 157 -1.11 -7.58 4.76
CA LEU A 157 -0.13 -6.54 4.51
C LEU A 157 -0.84 -5.37 3.86
N ASN A 158 -0.97 -4.23 4.51
CA ASN A 158 -1.81 -3.16 3.97
C ASN A 158 -1.29 -1.76 4.26
N LYS A 159 -1.96 -0.77 3.67
CA LYS A 159 -1.96 0.60 4.16
C LYS A 159 -3.33 1.25 3.97
N ALA A 160 -3.98 1.55 5.09
CA ALA A 160 -5.24 2.30 5.11
C ALA A 160 -5.02 3.82 4.97
N GLY A 161 -6.04 4.50 4.45
CA GLY A 161 -6.19 5.94 4.36
C GLY A 161 -7.59 6.38 4.79
N TRP A 162 -7.68 7.37 5.66
CA TRP A 162 -8.95 7.86 6.17
C TRP A 162 -8.87 9.38 6.37
N CYS A 163 -9.94 10.08 6.00
CA CYS A 163 -10.11 11.50 6.23
C CYS A 163 -11.60 11.86 6.17
N SER A 164 -12.06 12.69 7.11
CA SER A 164 -13.38 13.34 7.05
C SER A 164 -13.15 14.84 6.82
N GLY A 165 -13.34 15.29 5.58
CA GLY A 165 -13.07 16.65 5.15
C GLY A 165 -14.14 17.18 4.19
N SER A 166 -13.76 18.16 3.36
CA SER A 166 -14.61 18.59 2.24
C SER A 166 -14.74 17.46 1.20
N GLU A 167 -15.66 17.60 0.24
CA GLU A 167 -15.85 16.64 -0.85
C GLU A 167 -14.54 16.26 -1.57
N ARG A 168 -13.61 17.22 -1.69
CA ARG A 168 -12.29 16.99 -2.31
C ARG A 168 -11.32 16.19 -1.43
N PHE A 169 -11.47 16.24 -0.11
CA PHE A 169 -10.52 15.71 0.88
C PHE A 169 -11.17 14.72 1.84
N THR A 170 -12.27 14.10 1.44
CA THR A 170 -12.93 13.02 2.18
C THR A 170 -12.61 11.70 1.51
N GLY A 171 -12.23 10.71 2.30
CA GLY A 171 -11.88 9.41 1.77
C GLY A 171 -11.70 8.36 2.85
N LEU A 172 -12.11 7.15 2.54
CA LEU A 172 -11.94 5.97 3.38
C LEU A 172 -11.52 4.81 2.47
N CYS A 173 -10.24 4.47 2.56
CA CYS A 173 -9.54 3.58 1.64
C CYS A 173 -8.69 2.58 2.42
N ASP A 174 -8.56 1.37 1.89
CA ASP A 174 -7.54 0.40 2.32
C ASP A 174 -7.18 -0.49 1.14
N ALA A 175 -5.89 -0.75 0.99
CA ALA A 175 -5.37 -1.59 -0.06
C ALA A 175 -4.17 -2.37 0.46
N GLY A 176 -4.00 -3.58 -0.06
CA GLY A 176 -3.03 -4.51 0.47
C GLY A 176 -3.11 -5.91 -0.12
N LEU A 177 -2.38 -6.81 0.54
CA LEU A 177 -2.26 -8.21 0.21
C LEU A 177 -2.81 -9.05 1.37
N ILE A 178 -3.62 -10.05 1.02
CA ILE A 178 -4.12 -11.05 1.96
C ILE A 178 -3.36 -12.34 1.65
N LYS A 179 -2.49 -12.76 2.56
CA LYS A 179 -1.75 -14.03 2.50
C LYS A 179 -2.61 -15.12 3.12
N CYS A 180 -2.77 -16.22 2.40
CA CYS A 180 -3.56 -17.36 2.83
C CYS A 180 -2.65 -18.54 3.21
N THR A 181 -3.14 -19.39 4.10
CA THR A 181 -2.41 -20.56 4.64
C THR A 181 -2.03 -21.61 3.59
N ASP A 182 -2.74 -21.64 2.46
CA ASP A 182 -2.46 -22.49 1.30
C ASP A 182 -1.33 -21.94 0.40
N GLY A 183 -0.78 -20.77 0.73
CA GLY A 183 0.23 -20.06 -0.06
C GLY A 183 -0.35 -19.11 -1.12
N THR A 184 -1.68 -19.02 -1.25
CA THR A 184 -2.34 -18.08 -2.15
C THR A 184 -2.22 -16.65 -1.61
N THR A 185 -2.04 -15.68 -2.51
CA THR A 185 -2.06 -14.26 -2.16
C THR A 185 -3.05 -13.51 -3.03
N TYR A 186 -4.01 -12.86 -2.36
CA TYR A 186 -4.98 -11.96 -2.98
C TYR A 186 -4.53 -10.52 -2.82
N LEU A 187 -4.76 -9.71 -3.84
CA LEU A 187 -4.65 -8.25 -3.75
C LEU A 187 -6.06 -7.70 -3.61
N MET A 188 -6.26 -6.86 -2.61
CA MET A 188 -7.52 -6.14 -2.43
C MET A 188 -7.25 -4.64 -2.42
N SER A 189 -8.09 -3.89 -3.13
CA SER A 189 -8.08 -2.43 -3.12
C SER A 189 -9.49 -1.90 -2.98
N THR A 190 -9.74 -1.18 -1.90
CA THR A 190 -11.01 -0.53 -1.61
C THR A 190 -10.77 0.98 -1.54
N MET A 191 -11.36 1.72 -2.46
CA MET A 191 -11.18 3.17 -2.59
C MET A 191 -12.55 3.84 -2.56
N THR A 192 -12.84 4.64 -1.53
CA THR A 192 -14.13 5.32 -1.39
C THR A 192 -13.97 6.79 -1.02
N ASN A 193 -14.93 7.62 -1.40
CA ASN A 193 -15.07 9.00 -0.91
C ASN A 193 -15.94 9.08 0.37
N SER A 194 -16.16 7.95 1.06
CA SER A 194 -16.89 7.96 2.33
C SER A 194 -16.07 8.74 3.37
N PRO A 195 -16.73 9.48 4.28
CA PRO A 195 -16.04 10.12 5.37
C PRO A 195 -15.58 9.07 6.39
N ASP A 196 -14.46 9.35 7.05
CA ASP A 196 -14.05 8.59 8.23
C ASP A 196 -15.12 8.69 9.34
N GLY A 197 -15.38 7.57 10.01
CA GLY A 197 -16.37 7.45 11.07
C GLY A 197 -16.89 6.03 11.26
N GLY A 198 -17.33 5.71 12.48
CA GLY A 198 -17.62 4.34 12.92
C GLY A 198 -18.59 3.54 12.03
N LEU A 199 -19.59 4.19 11.41
CA LEU A 199 -20.50 3.51 10.49
C LEU A 199 -19.81 3.09 9.19
N TYR A 200 -18.98 3.98 8.61
CA TYR A 200 -18.36 3.75 7.31
C TYR A 200 -17.17 2.81 7.41
N THR A 201 -16.42 2.84 8.52
CA THR A 201 -15.34 1.87 8.78
C THR A 201 -15.87 0.45 8.88
N VAL A 202 -16.98 0.22 9.60
CA VAL A 202 -17.65 -1.08 9.66
C VAL A 202 -18.14 -1.53 8.28
N ARG A 203 -18.74 -0.62 7.50
CA ARG A 203 -19.19 -0.95 6.13
C ARG A 203 -18.03 -1.34 5.22
N LEU A 204 -16.88 -0.68 5.32
CA LEU A 204 -15.71 -0.99 4.52
C LEU A 204 -15.10 -2.35 4.92
N ALA A 205 -15.05 -2.67 6.22
CA ALA A 205 -14.63 -3.98 6.70
C ALA A 205 -15.59 -5.09 6.24
N ASN A 206 -16.90 -4.88 6.33
CA ASN A 206 -17.90 -5.85 5.82
C ASN A 206 -17.78 -6.05 4.31
N LEU A 207 -17.48 -4.98 3.54
CA LEU A 207 -17.22 -5.09 2.11
C LEU A 207 -15.97 -5.94 1.84
N ALA A 208 -14.88 -5.72 2.57
CA ALA A 208 -13.66 -6.52 2.44
C ALA A 208 -13.93 -8.00 2.75
N SER A 209 -14.66 -8.28 3.83
CA SER A 209 -15.11 -9.63 4.20
C SER A 209 -15.89 -10.28 3.05
N THR A 210 -16.94 -9.60 2.56
CA THR A 210 -17.80 -10.11 1.48
C THR A 210 -17.02 -10.38 0.19
N LEU A 211 -16.10 -9.47 -0.19
CA LEU A 211 -15.26 -9.65 -1.37
C LEU A 211 -14.30 -10.84 -1.21
N PHE A 212 -13.78 -11.06 -0.01
CA PHE A 212 -12.91 -12.19 0.28
C PHE A 212 -13.67 -13.52 0.30
N GLU A 213 -14.89 -13.57 0.83
CA GLU A 213 -15.77 -14.75 0.75
C GLU A 213 -16.13 -15.11 -0.70
N CYS A 214 -16.23 -14.12 -1.58
CA CYS A 214 -16.48 -14.36 -3.00
C CYS A 214 -15.26 -14.92 -3.74
N ARG A 215 -14.10 -15.12 -3.10
CA ARG A 215 -12.87 -15.57 -3.78
C ARG A 215 -13.00 -16.92 -4.47
N ASP A 216 -13.85 -17.81 -3.96
CA ASP A 216 -14.03 -19.16 -4.51
C ASP A 216 -14.57 -19.13 -5.95
N VAL A 217 -15.26 -18.06 -6.34
CA VAL A 217 -15.69 -17.87 -7.73
C VAL A 217 -14.53 -17.52 -8.68
N LEU A 218 -13.35 -17.23 -8.12
CA LEU A 218 -12.12 -16.87 -8.83
C LEU A 218 -11.16 -18.06 -8.99
N GLU A 219 -11.51 -19.24 -8.52
CA GLU A 219 -10.75 -20.48 -8.74
C GLU A 219 -10.92 -21.00 -10.17
#